data_AF-W6L5H9-F1
#
_entry.id   AF-W6L5H9-F1
#
_cell.length_a   1.000
_cell.length_b   1.000
_cell.length_c   1.000
_cell.angle_alpha   90.00
_cell.angle_beta   90.00
_cell.angle_gamma   90.00
#
_symmetry.space_group_name_H-M   'P 1'
#
loop_
_entity.id
_entity.type
_entity.pdbx_description
1 polymer ?
#
loop_
_entity_poly.entity_id
_entity_poly.type
_entity_poly.pdbx_seq_one_letter_code
_entity_poly.pdbx_strand_id
1 'polypeptide(L)'
;MTDEQLSIAIYQVIDSLSFMQTHEVDIDFRVHSKATVDTLRSLQTEQRNRIEKDFGPRPPSPDFLATQLLATYRGEAASLQLAKESGDPHYPTAIETMSATQCRTFKKEMKQRIHEWEGAVREAIGQSEVPTQQKAMLRSIYELYKASKSKVVMLDSQQPQQAHLSGRRSAAGSLDVFETSRSMPPSQRGSLLNDNSVISAEPFLLQSEDSGTIGGVPSGSGHLQSGGAESLQRGSVPLGTGRPARGSGPQSSAASPGASSSSVPIRGEKINLPRVHLGTTPPDLLSTAELQIEKRHIKQVLHRFETEFLHAYGEPPNRHDRRNFSAEYHRYGALKNELARRTGVNESAIVSSQVNSKDERVERSK
;
A
#
# COMPACT_ATOMS: atom_id res chain seq x y z
N MET A 1 60.20 -48.69 -32.45
CA MET A 1 58.80 -49.01 -32.16
C MET A 1 58.14 -49.26 -33.50
N THR A 2 57.45 -50.39 -33.66
CA THR A 2 56.74 -50.70 -34.90
C THR A 2 55.49 -49.81 -34.98
N ASP A 3 55.09 -49.39 -36.17
CA ASP A 3 53.87 -48.59 -36.40
C ASP A 3 52.64 -49.21 -35.74
N GLU A 4 52.62 -50.53 -35.62
CA GLU A 4 51.58 -51.30 -34.94
C GLU A 4 51.50 -51.03 -33.43
N GLN A 5 52.63 -50.85 -32.74
CA GLN A 5 52.62 -50.47 -31.32
C GLN A 5 52.12 -49.04 -31.12
N LEU A 6 52.43 -48.14 -32.06
CA LEU A 6 51.95 -46.76 -32.03
C LEU A 6 50.44 -46.70 -32.27
N SER A 7 49.91 -47.48 -33.21
CA SER A 7 48.47 -47.53 -33.48
C SER A 7 47.69 -48.05 -32.29
N ILE A 8 48.17 -49.12 -31.63
CA ILE A 8 47.56 -49.68 -30.41
C ILE A 8 47.54 -48.64 -29.29
N ALA A 9 48.65 -47.92 -29.08
CA ALA A 9 48.71 -46.86 -28.06
C ALA A 9 47.71 -45.73 -28.36
N ILE A 10 47.56 -45.32 -29.62
CA ILE A 10 46.60 -44.30 -30.03
C ILE A 10 45.15 -44.76 -29.74
N TYR A 11 44.80 -46.00 -30.09
CA TYR A 11 43.45 -46.52 -29.82
C TYR A 11 43.16 -46.60 -28.31
N GLN A 12 44.12 -47.03 -27.50
CA GLN A 12 43.97 -47.07 -26.04
C GLN A 12 43.79 -45.68 -25.43
N VAL A 13 44.48 -44.66 -25.96
CA VAL A 13 44.33 -43.27 -25.53
C VAL A 13 42.95 -42.73 -25.93
N ILE A 14 42.47 -43.01 -27.15
CA ILE A 14 41.14 -42.59 -27.61
C ILE A 14 40.03 -43.21 -26.75
N ASP A 15 40.14 -44.51 -26.45
CA ASP A 15 39.18 -45.20 -25.57
C ASP A 15 39.20 -44.63 -24.15
N SER A 16 40.39 -44.37 -23.60
CA SER A 16 40.56 -43.78 -22.27
C SER A 16 39.97 -42.36 -22.19
N LEU A 17 40.21 -41.53 -23.21
CA LEU A 17 39.65 -40.18 -23.29
C LEU A 17 38.13 -40.20 -23.45
N SER A 18 37.60 -41.09 -24.29
CA SER A 18 36.16 -41.26 -24.49
C SER A 18 35.46 -41.72 -23.20
N PHE A 19 36.10 -42.60 -22.43
CA PHE A 19 35.62 -43.03 -21.13
C PHE A 19 35.63 -41.88 -20.10
N MET A 20 36.73 -41.12 -20.02
CA MET A 20 36.84 -39.96 -19.12
C MET A 20 35.89 -38.80 -19.48
N GLN A 21 35.42 -38.75 -20.72
CA GLN A 21 34.42 -37.77 -21.15
C GLN A 21 33.03 -38.05 -20.54
N THR A 22 32.72 -39.32 -20.27
CA THR A 22 31.41 -39.77 -19.78
C THR A 22 31.42 -40.23 -18.32
N HIS A 23 32.59 -40.51 -17.76
CA HIS A 23 32.76 -41.01 -16.40
C HIS A 23 33.82 -40.22 -15.62
N GLU A 24 33.64 -40.16 -14.30
CA GLU A 24 34.57 -39.63 -13.33
C GLU A 24 35.03 -40.80 -12.43
N VAL A 25 36.31 -40.79 -12.08
CA VAL A 25 36.92 -41.83 -11.23
C VAL A 25 37.25 -41.19 -9.89
N ASP A 26 36.64 -41.69 -8.81
CA ASP A 26 36.89 -41.22 -7.44
C ASP A 26 38.28 -41.68 -6.94
N ILE A 27 38.73 -41.13 -5.81
CA ILE A 27 39.98 -41.42 -5.10
C ILE A 27 40.10 -42.93 -4.77
N ASP A 28 38.96 -43.60 -4.60
CA ASP A 28 38.84 -45.05 -4.37
C ASP A 28 38.74 -45.88 -5.67
N PHE A 29 39.06 -45.29 -6.84
CA PHE A 29 38.97 -45.90 -8.17
C PHE A 29 37.55 -46.37 -8.57
N ARG A 30 36.52 -45.80 -7.94
CA ARG A 30 35.13 -46.07 -8.31
C ARG A 30 34.73 -45.21 -9.50
N VAL A 31 34.14 -45.83 -10.50
CA VAL A 31 33.69 -45.18 -11.73
C VAL A 31 32.25 -44.70 -11.55
N HIS A 32 32.01 -43.40 -11.74
CA HIS A 32 30.68 -42.79 -11.73
C HIS A 32 30.41 -42.12 -13.07
N SER A 33 29.20 -42.28 -13.62
CA SER A 33 28.85 -41.57 -14.85
C SER A 33 28.69 -40.07 -14.57
N LYS A 34 29.41 -39.21 -15.28
CA LYS A 34 29.26 -37.74 -15.17
C LYS A 34 27.83 -37.32 -15.51
N ALA A 35 27.20 -38.01 -16.45
CA ALA A 35 25.79 -37.82 -16.81
C ALA A 35 24.85 -38.07 -15.61
N THR A 36 25.21 -38.92 -14.65
CA THR A 36 24.34 -39.15 -13.48
C THR A 36 24.40 -38.02 -12.45
N VAL A 37 25.57 -37.41 -12.20
CA VAL A 37 25.71 -36.41 -11.13
C VAL A 37 25.04 -35.08 -11.49
N ASP A 38 25.29 -34.57 -12.69
CA ASP A 38 24.71 -33.30 -13.12
C ASP A 38 23.20 -33.43 -13.40
N THR A 39 22.77 -34.56 -13.96
CA THR A 39 21.33 -34.85 -14.13
C THR A 39 20.63 -35.03 -12.78
N LEU A 40 21.26 -35.66 -11.79
CA LEU A 40 20.70 -35.73 -10.43
C LEU A 40 20.58 -34.35 -9.77
N ARG A 41 21.60 -33.49 -9.88
CA ARG A 41 21.54 -32.12 -9.34
C ARG A 41 20.47 -31.28 -10.03
N SER A 42 20.34 -31.41 -11.35
CA SER A 42 19.29 -30.76 -12.13
C SER A 42 17.90 -31.22 -11.67
N LEU A 43 17.71 -32.54 -11.54
CA LEU A 43 16.46 -33.12 -11.05
C LEU A 43 16.14 -32.69 -9.61
N GLN A 44 17.13 -32.65 -8.72
CA GLN A 44 16.96 -32.16 -7.35
C GLN A 44 16.54 -30.69 -7.31
N THR A 45 17.16 -29.86 -8.15
CA THR A 45 16.82 -28.44 -8.28
C THR A 45 15.40 -28.27 -8.83
N GLU A 46 15.04 -29.06 -9.85
CA GLU A 46 13.69 -29.07 -10.42
C GLU A 46 12.65 -29.52 -9.40
N GLN A 47 12.91 -30.59 -8.65
CA GLN A 47 12.02 -31.07 -7.58
C GLN A 47 11.86 -30.03 -6.49
N ARG A 48 12.95 -29.38 -6.06
CA ARG A 48 12.89 -28.27 -5.11
C ARG A 48 12.05 -27.12 -5.65
N ASN A 49 12.23 -26.73 -6.92
CA ASN A 49 11.44 -25.68 -7.55
C ASN A 49 9.95 -26.05 -7.66
N ARG A 50 9.63 -27.31 -7.94
CA ARG A 50 8.24 -27.80 -7.91
C ARG A 50 7.65 -27.73 -6.51
N ILE A 51 8.41 -28.16 -5.49
CA ILE A 51 7.99 -28.09 -4.09
C ILE A 51 7.80 -26.64 -3.66
N GLU A 52 8.71 -25.74 -4.01
CA GLU A 52 8.62 -24.32 -3.67
C GLU A 52 7.46 -23.64 -4.42
N LYS A 53 7.19 -24.04 -5.66
CA LYS A 53 6.05 -23.55 -6.44
C LYS A 53 4.71 -24.03 -5.87
N ASP A 54 4.62 -25.31 -5.50
CA ASP A 54 3.35 -25.93 -5.09
C ASP A 54 3.08 -25.76 -3.59
N PHE A 55 4.14 -25.80 -2.78
CA PHE A 55 4.12 -25.83 -1.31
C PHE A 55 5.02 -24.78 -0.65
N GLY A 56 5.63 -23.86 -1.43
CA GLY A 56 6.40 -22.77 -0.86
C GLY A 56 5.55 -21.87 0.03
N PRO A 57 6.18 -20.92 0.75
CA PRO A 57 5.49 -19.99 1.63
C PRO A 57 4.46 -19.20 0.81
N ARG A 58 3.20 -19.63 0.89
CA ARG A 58 2.09 -18.91 0.28
C ARG A 58 1.79 -17.69 1.15
N PRO A 59 1.55 -16.52 0.55
CA PRO A 59 1.02 -15.41 1.31
C PRO A 59 -0.26 -15.88 2.03
N PRO A 60 -0.44 -15.51 3.30
CA PRO A 60 -1.62 -15.93 4.05
C PRO A 60 -2.87 -15.44 3.33
N SER A 61 -3.89 -16.30 3.24
CA SER A 61 -5.13 -15.93 2.57
C SER A 61 -5.82 -14.77 3.30
N PRO A 62 -6.60 -13.94 2.59
CA PRO A 62 -7.35 -12.85 3.22
C PRO A 62 -8.25 -13.32 4.36
N ASP A 63 -8.91 -14.48 4.19
CA ASP A 63 -9.79 -15.06 5.20
C ASP A 63 -9.03 -15.55 6.43
N PHE A 64 -7.85 -16.13 6.23
CA PHE A 64 -6.97 -16.54 7.33
C PHE A 64 -6.52 -15.33 8.14
N LEU A 65 -6.06 -14.27 7.46
CA LEU A 65 -5.69 -13.02 8.11
C LEU A 65 -6.88 -12.40 8.86
N ALA A 66 -8.07 -12.33 8.24
CA ALA A 66 -9.27 -11.81 8.89
C ALA A 66 -9.59 -12.58 10.19
N THR A 67 -9.56 -13.91 10.12
CA THR A 67 -9.79 -14.79 11.27
C THR A 67 -8.73 -14.57 12.35
N GLN A 68 -7.47 -14.43 11.96
CA GLN A 68 -6.37 -14.15 12.89
C GLN A 68 -6.54 -12.80 13.57
N LEU A 69 -6.92 -11.74 12.84
CA LEU A 69 -7.20 -10.41 13.40
C LEU A 69 -8.35 -10.48 14.42
N LEU A 70 -9.46 -11.12 14.05
CA LEU A 70 -10.62 -11.29 14.94
C LEU A 70 -10.27 -12.08 16.20
N ALA A 71 -9.49 -13.14 16.08
CA ALA A 71 -9.06 -13.94 17.22
C ALA A 71 -8.10 -13.16 18.14
N THR A 72 -7.13 -12.44 17.56
CA THR A 72 -6.11 -11.70 18.29
C THR A 72 -6.70 -10.57 19.14
N TYR A 73 -7.68 -9.85 18.59
CA TYR A 73 -8.28 -8.68 19.23
C TYR A 73 -9.69 -8.92 19.79
N ARG A 74 -10.07 -10.19 19.97
CA ARG A 74 -11.42 -10.57 20.40
C ARG A 74 -11.80 -9.95 21.74
N GLY A 75 -10.88 -9.95 22.70
CA GLY A 75 -11.16 -9.48 24.06
C GLY A 75 -11.41 -7.98 24.11
N GLU A 76 -10.54 -7.19 23.47
CA GLU A 76 -10.65 -5.75 23.43
C GLU A 76 -11.88 -5.30 22.62
N ALA A 77 -12.16 -5.97 21.50
CA ALA A 77 -13.35 -5.70 20.70
C ALA A 77 -14.64 -6.00 21.49
N ALA A 78 -14.68 -7.12 22.22
CA ALA A 78 -15.82 -7.47 23.07
C ALA A 78 -15.99 -6.46 24.22
N SER A 79 -14.90 -6.01 24.85
CA SER A 79 -14.97 -4.99 25.92
C SER A 79 -15.55 -3.66 25.41
N LEU A 80 -15.19 -3.26 24.19
CA LEU A 80 -15.72 -2.05 23.55
C LEU A 80 -17.20 -2.21 23.20
N GLN A 81 -17.61 -3.39 22.75
CA GLN A 81 -19.01 -3.68 22.43
C GLN A 81 -19.88 -3.68 23.70
N LEU A 82 -19.41 -4.31 24.79
CA LEU A 82 -20.10 -4.27 26.08
C LEU A 82 -20.26 -2.85 26.62
N ALA A 83 -19.24 -2.00 26.48
CA ALA A 83 -19.34 -0.59 26.86
C ALA A 83 -20.45 0.13 26.07
N LYS A 84 -20.52 -0.09 24.75
CA LYS A 84 -21.59 0.47 23.90
C LYS A 84 -22.97 -0.03 24.29
N GLU A 85 -23.10 -1.33 24.57
CA GLU A 85 -24.37 -1.96 24.95
C GLU A 85 -24.84 -1.53 26.34
N SER A 86 -23.91 -1.24 27.25
CA SER A 86 -24.23 -0.76 28.60
C SER A 86 -24.84 0.66 28.61
N GLY A 87 -24.54 1.47 27.59
CA GLY A 87 -24.92 2.89 27.54
C GLY A 87 -24.22 3.78 28.57
N ASP A 88 -23.34 3.24 29.40
CA ASP A 88 -22.59 3.99 30.39
C ASP A 88 -21.30 4.57 29.76
N PRO A 89 -21.14 5.91 29.68
CA PRO A 89 -19.94 6.53 29.16
C PRO A 89 -18.68 6.25 30.00
N HIS A 90 -18.83 5.74 31.23
CA HIS A 90 -17.73 5.38 32.13
C HIS A 90 -17.48 3.87 32.20
N TYR A 91 -18.11 3.08 31.34
CA TYR A 91 -17.88 1.63 31.32
C TYR A 91 -16.41 1.33 30.95
N PRO A 92 -15.65 0.63 31.82
CA PRO A 92 -14.22 0.47 31.62
C PRO A 92 -13.94 -0.42 30.40
N THR A 93 -13.34 0.16 29.36
CA THR A 93 -12.88 -0.60 28.19
C THR A 93 -11.43 -1.07 28.37
N ALA A 94 -11.05 -2.18 27.72
CA ALA A 94 -9.65 -2.62 27.72
C ALA A 94 -8.71 -1.51 27.23
N ILE A 95 -9.15 -0.75 26.22
CA ILE A 95 -8.42 0.40 25.67
C ILE A 95 -8.20 1.48 26.73
N GLU A 96 -9.18 1.79 27.58
CA GLU A 96 -9.06 2.79 28.65
C GLU A 96 -8.03 2.42 29.71
N THR A 97 -7.90 1.13 30.02
CA THR A 97 -6.92 0.66 31.01
C THR A 97 -5.47 0.70 30.51
N MET A 98 -5.24 0.78 29.20
CA MET A 98 -3.88 0.82 28.63
C MET A 98 -3.15 2.12 28.97
N SER A 99 -1.86 2.03 29.29
CA SER A 99 -0.99 3.21 29.38
C SER A 99 -0.85 3.91 28.02
N ALA A 100 -0.37 5.16 28.02
CA ALA A 100 -0.21 5.92 26.78
C ALA A 100 0.71 5.22 25.77
N THR A 101 1.83 4.68 26.23
CA THR A 101 2.78 3.92 25.40
C THR A 101 2.14 2.66 24.85
N GLN A 102 1.42 1.89 25.67
CA GLN A 102 0.71 0.68 25.24
C GLN A 102 -0.33 1.01 24.17
N CYS A 103 -1.14 2.07 24.37
CA CYS A 103 -2.17 2.47 23.42
C CYS A 103 -1.58 2.89 22.06
N ARG A 104 -0.42 3.57 22.05
CA ARG A 104 0.29 3.94 20.82
C ARG A 104 0.82 2.71 20.08
N THR A 105 1.45 1.78 20.80
CA THR A 105 1.94 0.50 20.22
C THR A 105 0.78 -0.32 19.67
N PHE A 106 -0.28 -0.48 20.45
CA PHE A 106 -1.49 -1.20 20.07
C PHE A 106 -2.12 -0.65 18.78
N LYS A 107 -2.33 0.67 18.72
CA LYS A 107 -2.83 1.36 17.52
C LYS A 107 -1.93 1.10 16.30
N LYS A 108 -0.60 1.16 16.47
CA LYS A 108 0.37 0.95 15.37
C LYS A 108 0.31 -0.49 14.86
N GLU A 109 0.33 -1.47 15.74
CA GLU A 109 0.26 -2.89 15.38
C GLU A 109 -1.07 -3.20 14.69
N MET A 110 -2.19 -2.76 15.26
CA MET A 110 -3.51 -2.99 14.69
C MET A 110 -3.63 -2.38 13.28
N LYS A 111 -3.13 -1.16 13.08
CA LYS A 111 -3.08 -0.54 11.74
C LYS A 111 -2.26 -1.38 10.77
N GLN A 112 -1.11 -1.88 11.20
CA GLN A 112 -0.25 -2.72 10.36
C GLN A 112 -0.98 -4.01 9.94
N ARG A 113 -1.63 -4.70 10.88
CA ARG A 113 -2.38 -5.93 10.61
C ARG A 113 -3.59 -5.68 9.70
N ILE A 114 -4.30 -4.57 9.87
CA ILE A 114 -5.39 -4.16 8.97
C ILE A 114 -4.84 -3.93 7.56
N HIS A 115 -3.71 -3.22 7.42
CA HIS A 115 -3.10 -2.97 6.12
C HIS A 115 -2.59 -4.26 5.43
N GLU A 116 -2.05 -5.21 6.20
CA GLU A 116 -1.63 -6.52 5.71
C GLU A 116 -2.82 -7.30 5.15
N TRP A 117 -3.92 -7.36 5.91
CA TRP A 117 -5.17 -7.96 5.45
C TRP A 117 -5.72 -7.25 4.20
N GLU A 118 -5.81 -5.92 4.21
CA GLU A 118 -6.30 -5.17 3.04
C GLU A 118 -5.39 -5.37 1.82
N GLY A 119 -4.08 -5.55 2.02
CA GLY A 119 -3.13 -5.90 0.98
C GLY A 119 -3.43 -7.24 0.33
N ALA A 120 -3.59 -8.28 1.16
CA ALA A 120 -3.96 -9.61 0.70
C ALA A 120 -5.32 -9.61 -0.04
N VAL A 121 -6.29 -8.84 0.44
CA VAL A 121 -7.59 -8.67 -0.23
C VAL A 121 -7.43 -8.04 -1.61
N ARG A 122 -6.69 -6.93 -1.71
CA ARG A 122 -6.47 -6.25 -3.00
C ARG A 122 -5.76 -7.16 -4.00
N GLU A 123 -4.78 -7.93 -3.55
CA GLU A 123 -4.09 -8.92 -4.37
C GLU A 123 -5.03 -10.04 -4.84
N ALA A 124 -5.89 -10.56 -3.95
CA ALA A 124 -6.83 -11.63 -4.27
C ALA A 124 -7.95 -11.19 -5.24
N ILE A 125 -8.44 -9.95 -5.13
CA ILE A 125 -9.53 -9.42 -5.98
C ILE A 125 -8.97 -8.78 -7.27
N GLY A 126 -7.72 -8.32 -7.26
CA GLY A 126 -7.15 -7.52 -8.34
C GLY A 126 -7.70 -6.09 -8.42
N GLN A 127 -8.21 -5.56 -7.32
CA GLN A 127 -8.76 -4.19 -7.22
C GLN A 127 -7.90 -3.31 -6.33
N SER A 128 -7.87 -2.00 -6.61
CA SER A 128 -7.12 -1.01 -5.82
C SER A 128 -7.79 -0.71 -4.47
N GLU A 129 -9.08 -0.96 -4.35
CA GLU A 129 -9.87 -0.70 -3.14
C GLU A 129 -10.50 -1.97 -2.58
N VAL A 130 -10.60 -2.04 -1.26
CA VAL A 130 -11.24 -3.17 -0.57
C VAL A 130 -12.75 -2.93 -0.49
N PRO A 131 -13.60 -3.83 -1.03
CA PRO A 131 -15.04 -3.67 -1.01
C PRO A 131 -15.62 -3.52 0.41
N THR A 132 -16.63 -2.66 0.57
CA THR A 132 -17.29 -2.40 1.85
C THR A 132 -17.85 -3.68 2.49
N GLN A 133 -18.35 -4.62 1.67
CA GLN A 133 -18.85 -5.92 2.14
C GLN A 133 -17.76 -6.73 2.85
N GLN A 134 -16.53 -6.71 2.36
CA GLN A 134 -15.42 -7.42 3.01
C GLN A 134 -14.97 -6.71 4.27
N LYS A 135 -14.99 -5.36 4.30
CA LYS A 135 -14.72 -4.61 5.54
C LYS A 135 -15.76 -4.87 6.63
N ALA A 136 -16.99 -5.26 6.26
CA ALA A 136 -18.05 -5.53 7.22
C ALA A 136 -17.71 -6.68 8.18
N MET A 137 -16.96 -7.70 7.72
CA MET A 137 -16.55 -8.83 8.58
C MET A 137 -15.57 -8.40 9.68
N LEU A 138 -14.82 -7.31 9.45
CA LEU A 138 -13.86 -6.73 10.39
C LEU A 138 -14.39 -5.45 11.06
N ARG A 139 -15.72 -5.22 11.02
CA ARG A 139 -16.32 -3.99 11.56
C ARG A 139 -15.90 -3.71 13.01
N SER A 140 -15.94 -4.74 13.87
CA SER A 140 -15.52 -4.62 15.28
C SER A 140 -14.05 -4.21 15.43
N ILE A 141 -13.17 -4.70 14.55
CA ILE A 141 -11.74 -4.34 14.53
C ILE A 141 -11.54 -2.89 14.08
N TYR A 142 -12.26 -2.42 13.06
CA TYR A 142 -12.19 -1.03 12.64
C TYR A 142 -12.71 -0.06 13.71
N GLU A 143 -13.77 -0.44 14.44
CA GLU A 143 -14.27 0.33 15.57
C GLU A 143 -13.27 0.40 16.72
N LEU A 144 -12.62 -0.72 17.03
CA LEU A 144 -11.57 -0.81 18.03
C LEU A 144 -10.35 0.04 17.65
N TYR A 145 -9.95 0.03 16.38
CA TYR A 145 -8.91 0.91 15.85
C TYR A 145 -9.30 2.39 15.98
N LYS A 146 -10.57 2.74 15.71
CA LYS A 146 -11.08 4.11 15.85
C LYS A 146 -11.03 4.56 17.32
N ALA A 147 -11.44 3.71 18.25
CA ALA A 147 -11.40 3.98 19.69
C ALA A 147 -9.96 4.19 20.19
N SER A 148 -9.04 3.28 19.86
CA SER A 148 -7.62 3.41 20.22
C SER A 148 -6.97 4.65 19.58
N LYS A 149 -7.30 4.97 18.33
CA LYS A 149 -6.84 6.21 17.68
C LYS A 149 -7.34 7.45 18.41
N SER A 150 -8.62 7.49 18.81
CA SER A 150 -9.19 8.61 19.55
C SER A 150 -8.53 8.80 20.91
N LYS A 151 -8.29 7.70 21.66
CA LYS A 151 -7.55 7.75 22.93
C LYS A 151 -6.14 8.29 22.76
N VAL A 152 -5.39 7.85 21.74
CA VAL A 152 -4.04 8.39 21.47
C VAL A 152 -4.09 9.90 21.21
N VAL A 153 -5.03 10.39 20.40
CA VAL A 153 -5.18 11.83 20.13
C VAL A 153 -5.50 12.62 21.41
N MET A 154 -6.33 12.07 22.29
CA MET A 154 -6.64 12.69 23.58
C MET A 154 -5.39 12.77 24.49
N LEU A 155 -4.62 11.69 24.57
CA LEU A 155 -3.38 11.65 25.35
C LEU A 155 -2.32 12.61 24.81
N ASP A 156 -2.19 12.71 23.48
CA ASP A 156 -1.26 13.62 22.83
C ASP A 156 -1.64 15.09 23.10
N SER A 157 -2.94 15.39 23.20
CA SER A 157 -3.44 16.73 23.54
C SER A 157 -3.23 17.11 25.01
N GLN A 158 -3.19 16.11 25.91
CA GLN A 158 -3.00 16.33 27.35
C GLN A 158 -1.55 16.46 27.78
N GLN A 159 -0.59 16.08 26.93
CA GLN A 159 0.82 16.25 27.25
C GLN A 159 1.11 17.75 27.31
N PRO A 160 1.31 18.35 28.51
CA PRO A 160 1.59 19.77 28.61
C PRO A 160 2.83 20.01 27.77
N GLN A 161 2.77 21.02 26.90
CA GLN A 161 3.94 21.48 26.17
C GLN A 161 4.98 21.88 27.21
N GLN A 162 5.81 20.94 27.64
CA GLN A 162 7.08 21.25 28.26
C GLN A 162 7.83 22.00 27.19
N ALA A 163 7.75 23.33 27.31
CA ALA A 163 8.38 24.29 26.45
C ALA A 163 9.80 23.80 26.18
N HIS A 164 10.13 23.72 24.90
CA HIS A 164 11.48 23.58 24.41
C HIS A 164 12.33 24.76 24.93
N LEU A 165 12.75 24.71 26.19
CA LEU A 165 13.95 25.37 26.69
C LEU A 165 15.13 24.45 26.37
N SER A 166 15.34 24.20 25.08
CA SER A 166 16.63 23.78 24.55
C SER A 166 17.11 24.99 23.76
N GLY A 167 17.88 25.88 24.37
CA GLY A 167 19.18 25.53 24.92
C GLY A 167 20.20 25.83 23.83
N ARG A 168 20.43 27.12 23.60
CA ARG A 168 21.47 27.68 22.77
C ARG A 168 22.81 27.12 23.26
N ARG A 169 23.38 26.15 22.55
CA ARG A 169 24.73 25.64 22.80
C ARG A 169 25.73 26.78 22.57
N SER A 170 26.13 27.44 23.66
CA SER A 170 27.41 28.15 23.70
C SER A 170 28.51 27.13 23.96
N ALA A 171 29.44 27.08 23.02
CA ALA A 171 30.74 26.45 23.19
C ALA A 171 31.58 27.29 24.16
N ALA A 172 32.02 26.70 25.26
CA ALA A 172 33.23 27.08 25.99
C ALA A 172 33.60 25.89 26.88
N GLY A 173 34.84 25.41 26.73
CA GLY A 173 35.29 24.17 27.33
C GLY A 173 35.39 24.21 28.85
N SER A 174 35.45 23.02 29.44
CA SER A 174 36.22 22.82 30.65
C SER A 174 36.71 21.37 30.66
N LEU A 175 38.03 21.28 30.75
CA LEU A 175 38.87 20.13 30.98
C LEU A 175 38.65 19.60 32.40
N ASP A 176 38.80 18.28 32.59
CA ASP A 176 39.28 17.53 33.77
C ASP A 176 38.66 16.11 33.67
N VAL A 177 39.36 15.06 33.22
CA VAL A 177 40.54 14.35 33.77
C VAL A 177 40.28 13.75 35.16
N PHE A 178 40.27 12.40 35.18
CA PHE A 178 40.49 11.38 36.23
C PHE A 178 39.44 10.26 36.03
N GLU A 179 39.71 9.19 35.26
CA GLU A 179 40.62 8.05 35.53
C GLU A 179 40.23 7.25 36.79
N THR A 180 39.65 6.05 36.60
CA THR A 180 40.09 4.76 37.19
C THR A 180 39.12 3.62 36.84
N SER A 181 39.51 2.84 35.84
CA SER A 181 39.63 1.37 35.80
C SER A 181 38.57 0.45 36.46
N ARG A 182 37.90 -0.35 35.63
CA ARG A 182 38.01 -1.83 35.71
C ARG A 182 37.59 -2.52 34.42
N SER A 183 38.44 -3.45 34.00
CA SER A 183 38.37 -4.30 32.83
C SER A 183 37.42 -5.49 33.01
N MET A 184 36.80 -5.93 31.91
CA MET A 184 37.00 -7.25 31.26
C MET A 184 36.16 -7.34 29.96
N PRO A 185 36.69 -7.91 28.86
CA PRO A 185 35.99 -8.18 27.59
C PRO A 185 35.72 -9.72 27.43
N PRO A 186 35.36 -10.26 26.26
CA PRO A 186 34.49 -9.78 25.16
C PRO A 186 33.40 -10.83 24.79
N SER A 187 32.38 -10.45 24.00
CA SER A 187 32.01 -11.28 22.84
C SER A 187 31.15 -10.55 21.81
N GLN A 188 31.40 -10.91 20.56
CA GLN A 188 31.00 -10.29 19.31
C GLN A 188 29.51 -10.46 18.97
N ARG A 189 28.89 -9.44 18.39
CA ARG A 189 28.28 -9.55 17.05
C ARG A 189 27.87 -8.17 16.53
N GLY A 190 28.40 -7.82 15.37
CA GLY A 190 28.03 -6.62 14.65
C GLY A 190 26.60 -6.69 14.11
N SER A 191 25.98 -5.53 13.97
CA SER A 191 25.13 -5.22 12.82
C SER A 191 25.11 -3.71 12.62
N LEU A 192 25.63 -3.30 11.48
CA LEU A 192 25.48 -1.97 10.90
C LEU A 192 24.07 -1.83 10.29
N LEU A 193 23.75 -0.58 9.96
CA LEU A 193 22.56 -0.06 9.25
C LEU A 193 21.44 0.40 10.20
N ASN A 194 21.44 1.67 10.65
CA ASN A 194 21.15 2.92 9.93
C ASN A 194 19.65 3.08 9.62
N ASP A 195 18.90 3.59 10.59
CA ASP A 195 17.50 4.00 10.43
C ASP A 195 17.39 5.51 10.65
N ASN A 196 17.30 6.25 9.55
CA ASN A 196 17.01 7.67 9.53
C ASN A 196 15.62 7.84 8.90
N SER A 197 14.58 7.76 9.72
CA SER A 197 13.19 7.95 9.27
C SER A 197 12.75 9.39 9.52
N VAL A 198 12.70 10.16 8.42
CA VAL A 198 12.09 11.49 8.35
C VAL A 198 10.58 11.33 8.48
N ILE A 199 10.01 11.89 9.55
CA ILE A 199 8.58 11.96 9.81
C ILE A 199 8.00 13.05 8.89
N SER A 200 7.29 12.65 7.83
CA SER A 200 6.46 13.56 7.04
C SER A 200 5.00 13.37 7.45
N ALA A 201 4.44 14.40 8.07
CA ALA A 201 3.04 14.47 8.47
C ALA A 201 2.16 14.72 7.25
N GLU A 202 1.23 13.81 6.94
CA GLU A 202 0.13 14.09 6.01
C GLU A 202 -1.18 14.40 6.77
N PRO A 203 -1.93 15.43 6.33
CA PRO A 203 -3.32 15.66 6.74
C PRO A 203 -4.28 14.87 5.85
N PHE A 204 -5.14 14.03 6.44
CA PHE A 204 -6.20 13.30 5.71
C PHE A 204 -7.58 13.89 6.01
N LEU A 205 -8.27 14.31 4.95
CA LEU A 205 -9.69 14.69 4.93
C LEU A 205 -10.58 13.44 4.94
N LEU A 206 -11.62 13.48 5.78
CA LEU A 206 -12.80 12.61 5.69
C LEU A 206 -13.94 13.44 5.08
N GLN A 207 -14.59 12.91 4.04
CA GLN A 207 -15.97 13.27 3.70
C GLN A 207 -16.73 11.98 3.39
N SER A 208 -17.60 11.60 4.33
CA SER A 208 -18.78 10.80 4.08
C SER A 208 -19.95 11.77 4.11
N GLU A 209 -20.71 11.84 3.03
CA GLU A 209 -22.04 12.44 3.03
C GLU A 209 -23.05 11.31 2.80
N ASP A 210 -24.09 11.37 3.63
CA ASP A 210 -25.19 10.44 3.73
C ASP A 210 -26.44 11.08 3.09
N SER A 211 -27.43 10.23 2.83
CA SER A 211 -28.86 10.56 2.68
C SER A 211 -29.42 10.91 1.29
N GLY A 212 -30.39 10.07 0.87
CA GLY A 212 -31.19 10.24 -0.34
C GLY A 212 -32.20 9.10 -0.55
N THR A 213 -33.04 8.81 0.44
CA THR A 213 -34.15 7.84 0.40
C THR A 213 -35.34 8.39 -0.40
N ILE A 214 -35.71 7.79 -1.55
CA ILE A 214 -37.11 7.74 -2.04
C ILE A 214 -37.34 6.41 -2.79
N GLY A 215 -38.44 5.73 -2.47
CA GLY A 215 -38.73 4.34 -2.82
C GLY A 215 -39.29 4.05 -4.21
N GLY A 216 -39.48 2.75 -4.46
CA GLY A 216 -40.12 2.20 -5.66
C GLY A 216 -40.08 0.67 -5.69
N VAL A 217 -41.12 0.04 -5.13
CA VAL A 217 -41.76 -1.26 -5.45
C VAL A 217 -40.96 -2.40 -6.12
N PRO A 218 -40.97 -3.65 -5.57
CA PRO A 218 -40.49 -4.83 -6.28
C PRO A 218 -41.63 -5.57 -7.00
N SER A 219 -41.42 -5.97 -8.25
CA SER A 219 -42.22 -7.00 -8.90
C SER A 219 -41.37 -7.70 -9.96
N GLY A 220 -41.16 -9.01 -9.80
CA GLY A 220 -40.29 -9.78 -10.70
C GLY A 220 -40.09 -11.21 -10.22
N SER A 221 -41.18 -11.97 -10.26
CA SER A 221 -41.23 -13.42 -10.06
C SER A 221 -40.47 -14.18 -11.16
N GLY A 222 -39.85 -15.31 -10.79
CA GLY A 222 -39.34 -16.33 -11.71
C GLY A 222 -37.95 -16.82 -11.30
N HIS A 223 -37.57 -18.08 -11.43
CA HIS A 223 -38.24 -19.34 -11.74
C HIS A 223 -37.23 -20.44 -11.36
N LEU A 224 -37.73 -21.62 -11.02
CA LEU A 224 -36.98 -22.79 -10.53
C LEU A 224 -36.10 -23.44 -11.62
N GLN A 225 -34.95 -24.01 -11.20
CA GLN A 225 -34.29 -25.24 -11.68
C GLN A 225 -32.94 -25.33 -10.95
N SER A 226 -32.62 -26.26 -10.05
CA SER A 226 -32.78 -27.72 -9.95
C SER A 226 -32.10 -28.52 -11.07
N GLY A 227 -31.10 -29.31 -10.67
CA GLY A 227 -30.30 -30.24 -11.47
C GLY A 227 -28.82 -29.90 -11.32
N GLY A 228 -27.92 -30.77 -10.90
CA GLY A 228 -27.91 -32.21 -10.70
C GLY A 228 -26.44 -32.60 -10.69
N ALA A 229 -26.03 -33.38 -9.70
CA ALA A 229 -24.70 -33.95 -9.61
C ALA A 229 -24.45 -34.98 -10.73
N GLU A 230 -23.17 -35.18 -11.09
CA GLU A 230 -22.53 -36.33 -11.75
C GLU A 230 -21.42 -35.81 -12.71
N SER A 231 -20.34 -36.50 -13.04
CA SER A 231 -19.58 -37.63 -12.50
C SER A 231 -18.29 -37.68 -13.35
N LEU A 232 -17.28 -38.36 -12.83
CA LEU A 232 -15.97 -38.66 -13.40
C LEU A 232 -15.96 -39.19 -14.84
N GLN A 233 -15.00 -38.76 -15.68
CA GLN A 233 -14.19 -39.55 -16.64
C GLN A 233 -13.26 -38.60 -17.42
N ARG A 234 -11.93 -38.62 -17.27
CA ARG A 234 -10.91 -39.61 -17.70
C ARG A 234 -10.85 -39.84 -19.22
N GLY A 235 -9.87 -39.17 -19.84
CA GLY A 235 -9.02 -39.68 -20.92
C GLY A 235 -9.59 -39.78 -22.33
N SER A 236 -8.95 -39.11 -23.29
CA SER A 236 -8.14 -39.75 -24.35
C SER A 236 -7.85 -38.75 -25.49
N VAL A 237 -6.55 -38.58 -25.75
CA VAL A 237 -5.98 -38.01 -26.98
C VAL A 237 -6.29 -38.93 -28.18
N PRO A 238 -6.36 -38.38 -29.39
CA PRO A 238 -5.53 -38.97 -30.43
C PRO A 238 -4.75 -37.96 -31.27
N LEU A 239 -3.51 -38.39 -31.47
CA LEU A 239 -2.51 -37.98 -32.44
C LEU A 239 -3.05 -38.12 -33.88
N GLY A 240 -2.92 -37.07 -34.70
CA GLY A 240 -3.33 -37.05 -36.09
C GLY A 240 -2.36 -36.27 -36.96
N THR A 241 -1.45 -36.99 -37.58
CA THR A 241 -0.49 -36.60 -38.63
C THR A 241 -1.16 -36.09 -39.91
N GLY A 242 -0.56 -35.07 -40.54
CA GLY A 242 -0.23 -35.18 -41.97
C GLY A 242 -0.89 -34.23 -42.99
N ARG A 243 -0.04 -33.33 -43.48
CA ARG A 243 0.17 -32.89 -44.89
C ARG A 243 -0.64 -31.71 -45.50
N PRO A 244 -0.01 -31.05 -46.50
CA PRO A 244 -0.28 -29.66 -46.88
C PRO A 244 -1.12 -29.55 -48.15
N ALA A 245 -1.90 -28.47 -48.27
CA ALA A 245 -2.53 -28.08 -49.53
C ALA A 245 -2.37 -26.59 -49.78
N ARG A 246 -1.51 -26.33 -50.77
CA ARG A 246 -1.35 -25.12 -51.58
C ARG A 246 -2.70 -24.68 -52.15
N GLY A 247 -3.09 -23.43 -51.88
CA GLY A 247 -4.27 -22.79 -52.46
C GLY A 247 -3.95 -21.35 -52.81
N SER A 248 -3.64 -21.11 -54.08
CA SER A 248 -3.50 -19.79 -54.68
C SER A 248 -4.87 -19.15 -54.86
N GLY A 249 -5.02 -17.89 -54.45
CA GLY A 249 -6.16 -17.05 -54.80
C GLY A 249 -5.79 -15.58 -54.66
N PRO A 250 -5.82 -14.78 -55.74
CA PRO A 250 -5.60 -13.34 -55.66
C PRO A 250 -6.95 -12.65 -55.41
N GLN A 251 -7.02 -11.81 -54.38
CA GLN A 251 -8.07 -10.80 -54.28
C GLN A 251 -7.44 -9.44 -54.02
N SER A 252 -7.48 -8.63 -55.07
CA SER A 252 -7.45 -7.18 -55.02
C SER A 252 -8.53 -6.67 -54.07
N SER A 253 -8.21 -5.73 -53.18
CA SER A 253 -9.09 -4.60 -52.82
C SER A 253 -8.42 -3.61 -51.86
N ALA A 254 -8.65 -2.34 -52.17
CA ALA A 254 -8.66 -1.16 -51.30
C ALA A 254 -7.35 -0.70 -50.67
N ALA A 255 -6.69 0.23 -51.36
CA ALA A 255 -5.90 1.27 -50.72
C ALA A 255 -6.84 2.22 -49.97
N SER A 256 -6.82 2.20 -48.64
CA SER A 256 -7.36 3.26 -47.80
C SER A 256 -6.26 4.27 -47.45
N PRO A 257 -6.55 5.59 -47.50
CA PRO A 257 -5.60 6.63 -47.15
C PRO A 257 -5.58 6.88 -45.64
N GLY A 258 -4.43 7.31 -45.13
CA GLY A 258 -4.36 8.06 -43.88
C GLY A 258 -4.25 7.24 -42.60
N ALA A 259 -3.14 6.53 -42.42
CA ALA A 259 -2.66 6.24 -41.08
C ALA A 259 -2.17 7.56 -40.45
N SER A 260 -3.09 8.30 -39.81
CA SER A 260 -2.71 9.23 -38.75
C SER A 260 -2.04 8.39 -37.66
N SER A 261 -0.71 8.39 -37.68
CA SER A 261 0.14 7.86 -36.63
C SER A 261 -0.30 8.49 -35.29
N SER A 262 -1.19 7.81 -34.55
CA SER A 262 -1.39 8.09 -33.13
C SER A 262 -0.18 7.51 -32.40
N SER A 263 0.93 8.24 -32.45
CA SER A 263 2.04 8.00 -31.54
C SER A 263 1.49 8.21 -30.13
N VAL A 264 1.28 7.11 -29.40
CA VAL A 264 0.98 7.17 -27.97
C VAL A 264 2.12 7.97 -27.35
N PRO A 265 1.85 9.13 -26.73
CA PRO A 265 2.91 9.98 -26.19
C PRO A 265 3.68 9.16 -25.15
N ILE A 266 5.00 9.10 -25.32
CA ILE A 266 5.88 8.41 -24.38
C ILE A 266 5.69 9.09 -23.02
N ARG A 267 5.25 8.31 -22.03
CA ARG A 267 5.00 8.73 -20.64
C ARG A 267 6.24 9.42 -20.08
N GLY A 268 6.28 10.75 -20.11
CA GLY A 268 7.46 11.54 -19.80
C GLY A 268 7.61 12.82 -20.60
N GLU A 269 6.87 12.98 -21.70
CA GLU A 269 6.78 14.27 -22.38
C GLU A 269 6.05 15.26 -21.47
N LYS A 270 6.76 16.30 -21.04
CA LYS A 270 6.23 17.31 -20.12
C LYS A 270 5.05 17.99 -20.82
N ILE A 271 3.84 17.77 -20.31
CA ILE A 271 2.68 18.58 -20.73
C ILE A 271 3.05 20.03 -20.42
N ASN A 272 3.30 20.83 -21.47
CA ASN A 272 3.74 22.21 -21.35
C ASN A 272 2.55 23.10 -20.96
N LEU A 273 2.01 22.89 -19.76
CA LEU A 273 1.08 23.85 -19.19
C LEU A 273 1.87 25.08 -18.71
N PRO A 274 1.41 26.30 -19.01
CA PRO A 274 2.02 27.51 -18.48
C PRO A 274 1.99 27.46 -16.95
N ARG A 275 3.19 27.47 -16.35
CA ARG A 275 3.35 27.42 -14.90
C ARG A 275 2.79 28.70 -14.30
N VAL A 276 1.86 28.55 -13.36
CA VAL A 276 1.20 29.70 -12.75
C VAL A 276 2.10 30.32 -11.68
N HIS A 277 2.10 31.65 -11.65
CA HIS A 277 2.77 32.40 -10.59
C HIS A 277 1.95 32.21 -9.32
N LEU A 278 2.39 31.30 -8.46
CA LEU A 278 1.82 31.14 -7.12
C LEU A 278 2.05 32.44 -6.34
N GLY A 279 1.00 32.94 -5.68
CA GLY A 279 1.14 34.09 -4.79
C GLY A 279 2.13 33.77 -3.69
N THR A 280 3.16 34.62 -3.52
CA THR A 280 4.14 34.48 -2.43
C THR A 280 3.58 34.95 -1.08
N THR A 281 2.50 35.73 -1.10
CA THR A 281 1.83 36.23 0.09
C THR A 281 1.22 35.08 0.90
N PRO A 282 1.53 34.93 2.19
CA PRO A 282 0.90 33.95 3.06
C PRO A 282 -0.64 34.06 3.05
N PRO A 283 -1.40 32.94 3.06
CA PRO A 283 -2.87 32.97 3.04
C PRO A 283 -3.50 33.81 4.16
N ASP A 284 -2.85 33.87 5.32
CA ASP A 284 -3.35 34.58 6.50
C ASP A 284 -3.44 36.11 6.29
N LEU A 285 -2.61 36.65 5.38
CA LEU A 285 -2.54 38.08 5.08
C LEU A 285 -3.48 38.50 3.94
N LEU A 286 -4.06 37.55 3.21
CA LEU A 286 -4.94 37.85 2.09
C LEU A 286 -6.36 38.19 2.59
N SER A 287 -7.02 39.12 1.92
CA SER A 287 -8.45 39.36 2.15
C SER A 287 -9.27 38.14 1.71
N THR A 288 -10.50 38.02 2.25
CA THR A 288 -11.38 36.89 1.90
C THR A 288 -11.72 36.86 0.40
N ALA A 289 -11.82 38.03 -0.24
CA ALA A 289 -12.02 38.13 -1.69
C ALA A 289 -10.79 37.61 -2.46
N GLU A 290 -9.58 38.00 -2.07
CA GLU A 290 -8.33 37.53 -2.68
C GLU A 290 -8.14 36.02 -2.51
N LEU A 291 -8.43 35.48 -1.32
CA LEU A 291 -8.41 34.03 -1.06
C LEU A 291 -9.33 33.27 -2.01
N GLN A 292 -10.54 33.77 -2.25
CA GLN A 292 -11.48 33.14 -3.17
C GLN A 292 -11.03 33.23 -4.63
N ILE A 293 -10.50 34.38 -5.04
CA ILE A 293 -9.97 34.59 -6.40
C ILE A 293 -8.80 33.64 -6.65
N GLU A 294 -7.81 33.61 -5.76
CA GLU A 294 -6.63 32.76 -5.89
C GLU A 294 -7.02 31.27 -5.84
N LYS A 295 -7.91 30.87 -4.92
CA LYS A 295 -8.43 29.50 -4.84
C LYS A 295 -9.11 29.08 -6.14
N ARG A 296 -9.93 29.95 -6.73
CA ARG A 296 -10.62 29.69 -8.01
C ARG A 296 -9.60 29.54 -9.14
N HIS A 297 -8.61 30.42 -9.18
CA HIS A 297 -7.56 30.38 -10.18
C HIS A 297 -6.74 29.08 -10.11
N ILE A 298 -6.24 28.71 -8.94
CA ILE A 298 -5.47 27.46 -8.76
C ILE A 298 -6.34 26.24 -9.06
N LYS A 299 -7.63 26.25 -8.68
CA LYS A 299 -8.57 25.18 -9.04
C LYS A 299 -8.69 24.99 -10.55
N GLN A 300 -8.77 26.08 -11.32
CA GLN A 300 -8.83 26.02 -12.79
C GLN A 300 -7.55 25.42 -13.38
N VAL A 301 -6.39 25.79 -12.84
CA VAL A 301 -5.08 25.26 -13.28
C VAL A 301 -4.99 23.76 -13.03
N LEU A 302 -5.29 23.32 -11.80
CA LEU A 302 -5.27 21.90 -11.43
C LEU A 302 -6.28 21.09 -12.25
N HIS A 303 -7.48 21.63 -12.45
CA HIS A 303 -8.50 20.97 -13.27
C HIS A 303 -8.09 20.85 -14.75
N ARG A 304 -7.47 21.89 -15.31
CA ARG A 304 -6.93 21.87 -16.66
C ARG A 304 -5.83 20.82 -16.81
N PHE A 305 -4.91 20.76 -15.85
CA PHE A 305 -3.87 19.71 -15.81
C PHE A 305 -4.50 18.31 -15.76
N GLU A 306 -5.44 18.05 -14.85
CA GLU A 306 -6.09 16.74 -14.72
C GLU A 306 -6.84 16.34 -16.00
N THR A 307 -7.50 17.30 -16.67
CA THR A 307 -8.22 17.07 -17.92
C THR A 307 -7.27 16.79 -19.09
N GLU A 308 -6.22 17.59 -19.24
CA GLU A 308 -5.20 17.38 -20.29
C GLU A 308 -4.43 16.07 -20.05
N PHE A 309 -4.14 15.73 -18.81
CA PHE A 309 -3.50 14.47 -18.44
C PHE A 309 -4.39 13.28 -18.78
N LEU A 310 -5.67 13.32 -18.38
CA LEU A 310 -6.64 12.27 -18.70
C LEU A 310 -6.81 12.11 -20.22
N HIS A 311 -6.85 13.23 -20.96
CA HIS A 311 -6.96 13.19 -22.42
C HIS A 311 -5.69 12.60 -23.08
N ALA A 312 -4.51 12.90 -22.57
CA ALA A 312 -3.24 12.43 -23.13
C ALA A 312 -2.93 10.96 -22.80
N TYR A 313 -3.27 10.51 -21.59
CA TYR A 313 -2.86 9.20 -21.07
C TYR A 313 -4.00 8.21 -20.86
N GLY A 314 -5.26 8.64 -20.98
CA GLY A 314 -6.45 7.80 -20.77
C GLY A 314 -6.73 7.46 -19.31
N GLU A 315 -5.89 7.93 -18.38
CA GLU A 315 -5.99 7.65 -16.94
C GLU A 315 -5.81 8.95 -16.12
N PRO A 316 -6.41 9.05 -14.92
CA PRO A 316 -6.20 10.19 -14.03
C PRO A 316 -4.75 10.24 -13.49
N PRO A 317 -4.20 11.42 -13.19
CA PRO A 317 -2.82 11.57 -12.73
C PRO A 317 -2.59 10.93 -11.36
N ASN A 318 -1.55 10.08 -11.27
CA ASN A 318 -1.13 9.42 -10.04
C ASN A 318 -0.29 10.36 -9.16
N ARG A 319 0.08 9.94 -7.94
CA ARG A 319 0.86 10.74 -6.98
C ARG A 319 2.18 11.24 -7.56
N HIS A 320 2.85 10.43 -8.40
CA HIS A 320 4.11 10.82 -9.03
C HIS A 320 3.91 11.89 -10.11
N ASP A 321 2.84 11.79 -10.89
CA ASP A 321 2.53 12.74 -11.98
C ASP A 321 2.18 14.14 -11.43
N ARG A 322 1.57 14.17 -10.24
CA ARG A 322 1.24 15.41 -9.52
C ARG A 322 2.45 16.14 -8.94
N ARG A 323 3.66 15.55 -8.97
CA ARG A 323 4.86 16.14 -8.37
C ARG A 323 5.19 17.52 -8.95
N ASN A 324 4.94 17.71 -10.25
CA ASN A 324 5.17 18.97 -10.96
C ASN A 324 4.20 20.09 -10.55
N PHE A 325 3.02 19.73 -10.03
CA PHE A 325 1.97 20.63 -9.54
C PHE A 325 1.82 20.61 -8.01
N SER A 326 2.83 20.07 -7.31
CA SER A 326 2.76 19.87 -5.85
C SER A 326 2.58 21.20 -5.10
N ALA A 327 3.23 22.27 -5.55
CA ALA A 327 3.11 23.60 -4.95
C ALA A 327 1.68 24.15 -5.07
N GLU A 328 1.04 23.95 -6.22
CA GLU A 328 -0.33 24.33 -6.52
C GLU A 328 -1.34 23.54 -5.67
N TYR A 329 -1.16 22.23 -5.53
CA TYR A 329 -1.99 21.42 -4.62
C TYR A 329 -1.84 21.86 -3.16
N HIS A 330 -0.62 22.13 -2.68
CA HIS A 330 -0.39 22.62 -1.33
C HIS A 330 -1.00 24.01 -1.10
N ARG A 331 -0.81 24.93 -2.05
CA ARG A 331 -1.39 26.27 -1.98
C ARG A 331 -2.92 26.23 -1.98
N TYR A 332 -3.53 25.43 -2.85
CA TYR A 332 -4.97 25.22 -2.86
C TYR A 332 -5.49 24.70 -1.51
N GLY A 333 -4.79 23.72 -0.92
CA GLY A 333 -5.09 23.19 0.41
C GLY A 333 -5.01 24.27 1.49
N ALA A 334 -3.96 25.09 1.50
CA ALA A 334 -3.79 26.18 2.45
C ALA A 334 -4.91 27.24 2.32
N LEU A 335 -5.24 27.67 1.09
CA LEU A 335 -6.34 28.59 0.82
C LEU A 335 -7.70 28.03 1.25
N LYS A 336 -7.94 26.72 1.01
CA LYS A 336 -9.18 26.04 1.43
C LYS A 336 -9.30 26.00 2.96
N ASN A 337 -8.22 25.66 3.66
CA ASN A 337 -8.19 25.58 5.12
C ASN A 337 -8.39 26.97 5.74
N GLU A 338 -7.76 28.01 5.20
CA GLU A 338 -7.90 29.37 5.69
C GLU A 338 -9.31 29.93 5.48
N LEU A 339 -9.93 29.65 4.34
CA LEU A 339 -11.35 29.98 4.12
C LEU A 339 -12.26 29.24 5.10
N ALA A 340 -12.03 27.94 5.33
CA ALA A 340 -12.81 27.16 6.30
C ALA A 340 -12.64 27.71 7.74
N ARG A 341 -11.42 28.11 8.10
CA ARG A 341 -11.13 28.76 9.39
C ARG A 341 -11.91 30.06 9.55
N ARG A 342 -11.92 30.92 8.52
CA ARG A 342 -12.67 32.19 8.55
C ARG A 342 -14.18 31.98 8.63
N THR A 343 -14.71 30.99 7.91
CA THR A 343 -16.14 30.66 7.97
C THR A 343 -16.53 30.13 9.35
N GLY A 344 -15.76 29.20 9.94
CA GLY A 344 -16.05 28.66 11.28
C GLY A 344 -15.89 29.69 12.42
N VAL A 345 -14.95 30.63 12.29
CA VAL A 345 -14.79 31.74 13.25
C VAL A 345 -15.97 32.74 13.14
N ASN A 346 -16.45 33.03 11.94
CA ASN A 346 -17.59 33.92 11.75
C ASN A 346 -18.90 33.33 12.30
N GLU A 347 -19.09 32.01 12.23
CA GLU A 347 -20.28 31.37 12.79
C GLU A 347 -20.30 31.44 14.32
N SER A 348 -19.13 31.30 14.97
CA SER A 348 -18.99 31.42 16.43
C SER A 348 -19.16 32.87 16.93
N ALA A 349 -18.74 33.85 16.13
CA ALA A 349 -18.90 35.27 16.46
C ALA A 349 -20.36 35.76 16.34
N ILE A 350 -21.13 35.21 15.38
CA ILE A 350 -22.55 35.55 15.19
C ILE A 350 -23.41 34.96 16.31
N VAL A 351 -23.14 33.71 16.72
CA VAL A 351 -23.87 33.09 17.85
C VAL A 351 -23.61 33.83 19.17
N SER A 352 -22.38 34.32 19.37
CA SER A 352 -22.04 35.08 20.59
C SER A 352 -22.69 36.48 20.64
N SER A 353 -22.93 37.15 19.50
CA SER A 353 -23.62 38.45 19.49
C SER A 353 -25.13 38.32 19.69
N GLN A 354 -25.72 37.17 19.33
CA GLN A 354 -27.16 36.95 19.47
C GLN A 354 -27.59 36.61 20.91
N VAL A 355 -26.69 36.06 21.74
CA VAL A 355 -26.96 35.77 23.16
C VAL A 355 -26.92 37.05 24.00
N ASN A 356 -26.01 37.98 23.73
CA ASN A 356 -25.92 39.23 24.48
C ASN A 356 -27.08 40.21 24.25
N SER A 357 -27.83 40.10 23.15
CA SER A 357 -28.97 40.98 22.89
C SER A 357 -30.26 40.54 23.60
N LYS A 358 -30.29 39.33 24.19
CA LYS A 358 -31.48 38.79 24.87
C LYS A 358 -31.50 39.08 26.38
N ASP A 359 -30.33 39.27 27.01
CA ASP A 359 -30.25 39.62 28.44
C ASP A 359 -30.51 41.10 28.73
N GLU A 360 -30.28 42.01 27.78
CA GLU A 360 -30.51 43.44 28.00
C GLU A 360 -32.00 43.85 28.05
N ARG A 361 -32.92 42.92 27.76
CA ARG A 361 -34.37 43.19 27.80
C ARG A 361 -35.05 42.81 29.11
N VAL A 362 -34.35 42.17 30.05
CA VAL A 362 -34.92 41.74 31.34
C VAL A 362 -34.62 42.73 32.48
N GLU A 363 -33.60 43.58 32.36
CA GLU A 363 -33.29 44.59 33.39
C GLU A 363 -34.06 45.91 33.31
N ARG A 364 -34.87 46.14 32.27
CA ARG A 364 -35.77 47.33 32.19
C ARG A 364 -37.19 47.10 32.69
N SER A 365 -37.44 46.03 33.45
CA SER A 365 -38.77 45.76 34.01
C SER A 365 -38.75 45.42 35.51
N LYS A 366 -37.80 46.00 36.25
CA LYS A 366 -37.88 46.07 37.72
C LYS A 366 -37.92 47.51 38.18
#